data_AF-A0A7U7G7Y4-F1
#
_entry.id   AF-A0A7U7G7Y4-F1
#
_cell.length_a   1.000
_cell.length_b   1.000
_cell.length_c   1.000
_cell.angle_alpha   90.00
_cell.angle_beta   90.00
_cell.angle_gamma   90.00
#
_symmetry.space_group_name_H-M   'P 1'
#
loop_
_entity.id
_entity.type
_entity.pdbx_description
1 polymer ?
#
loop_
_entity_poly.entity_id
_entity_poly.type
_entity_poly.pdbx_seq_one_letter_code
_entity_poly.pdbx_strand_id
1 'polypeptide(L)'
;MAHHAYLPPPIAAVILTIARVEREVAHHAYLPHIRRIGEEKITAGAKTQPARRWVVERTIAWIKGFRAIRTRYFGQAKNYLAMIHLACALILSRKLEAA
;
A
#
# COMPACT_ATOMS: atom_id res chain seq x y z
N MET A 1 -30.75 27.19 -11.50
CA MET A 1 -30.59 26.81 -10.09
C MET A 1 -29.70 25.58 -10.03
N ALA A 2 -28.39 25.76 -9.91
CA ALA A 2 -27.40 24.69 -9.93
C ALA A 2 -27.31 24.05 -8.53
N HIS A 3 -27.73 22.80 -8.42
CA HIS A 3 -27.44 21.95 -7.25
C HIS A 3 -25.92 21.67 -7.24
N HIS A 4 -25.12 22.59 -6.69
CA HIS A 4 -23.77 22.27 -6.27
C HIS A 4 -23.88 21.23 -5.14
N ALA A 5 -23.59 19.98 -5.48
CA ALA A 5 -23.63 18.85 -4.57
C ALA A 5 -22.69 19.10 -3.38
N TYR A 6 -23.26 19.53 -2.25
CA TYR A 6 -22.59 19.54 -0.96
C TYR A 6 -22.42 18.08 -0.52
N LEU A 7 -21.36 17.44 -1.00
CA LEU A 7 -20.98 16.11 -0.55
C LEU A 7 -20.50 16.23 0.90
N PRO A 8 -21.06 15.47 1.85
CA PRO A 8 -20.73 15.63 3.26
C PRO A 8 -19.22 15.43 3.48
N PRO A 9 -18.60 16.17 4.43
CA PRO A 9 -17.16 16.20 4.66
C PRO A 9 -16.46 14.83 4.70
N PRO A 10 -17.02 13.74 5.27
CA PRO A 10 -16.38 12.43 5.22
C PRO A 10 -16.29 11.82 3.81
N ILE A 11 -17.27 12.03 2.93
CA ILE A 11 -17.27 11.46 1.57
C ILE A 11 -16.30 12.24 0.68
N ALA A 12 -16.25 13.57 0.82
CA ALA A 12 -15.27 14.41 0.12
C ALA A 12 -13.83 14.03 0.51
N ALA A 13 -13.57 13.75 1.80
CA ALA A 13 -12.27 13.29 2.28
C ALA A 13 -11.85 11.92 1.70
N VAL A 14 -12.80 10.99 1.54
CA VAL A 14 -12.56 9.69 0.91
C VAL A 14 -12.22 9.86 -0.58
N ILE A 15 -12.98 10.66 -1.33
CA ILE A 15 -12.73 10.90 -2.76
C ILE A 15 -11.39 11.59 -2.99
N LEU A 16 -11.06 12.61 -2.19
CA LEU A 16 -9.76 13.29 -2.25
C LEU A 16 -8.59 12.37 -1.93
N THR A 17 -8.78 11.39 -1.04
CA THR A 17 -7.78 10.38 -0.72
C THR A 17 -7.61 9.38 -1.86
N ILE A 18 -8.69 8.97 -2.51
CA ILE A 18 -8.65 8.08 -3.68
C ILE A 18 -7.87 8.75 -4.82
N ALA A 19 -8.19 10.01 -5.13
CA ALA A 19 -7.47 10.78 -6.15
C ALA A 19 -5.98 10.95 -5.82
N ARG A 20 -5.61 11.00 -4.54
CA ARG A 20 -4.20 11.01 -4.12
C ARG A 20 -3.50 9.68 -4.45
N VAL A 21 -4.14 8.55 -4.15
CA VAL A 21 -3.55 7.23 -4.41
C VAL A 21 -3.37 7.01 -5.92
N GLU A 22 -4.35 7.38 -6.74
CA GLU A 22 -4.23 7.29 -8.21
C GLU A 22 -3.07 8.13 -8.75
N ARG A 23 -2.93 9.38 -8.27
CA ARG A 23 -1.81 10.25 -8.66
C ARG A 23 -0.46 9.68 -8.29
N GLU A 24 -0.31 9.12 -7.08
CA GLU A 24 0.94 8.49 -6.66
C GLU A 24 1.25 7.24 -7.50
N VAL A 25 0.26 6.36 -7.70
CA VAL A 25 0.43 5.15 -8.52
C VAL A 25 0.88 5.51 -9.95
N ALA A 26 0.26 6.54 -10.55
CA ALA A 26 0.65 7.05 -11.86
C ALA A 26 2.05 7.68 -11.85
N HIS A 27 2.39 8.45 -10.81
CA HIS A 27 3.72 9.06 -10.65
C HIS A 27 4.84 8.01 -10.56
N HIS A 28 4.59 6.89 -9.89
CA HIS A 28 5.54 5.77 -9.78
C HIS A 28 5.43 4.77 -10.94
N ALA A 29 4.65 5.07 -11.98
CA ALA A 29 4.40 4.20 -13.14
C ALA A 29 3.96 2.78 -12.76
N TYR A 30 3.21 2.63 -11.67
CA TYR A 30 2.69 1.35 -11.22
C TYR A 30 1.37 1.02 -11.92
N LEU A 31 1.22 -0.23 -12.35
CA LEU A 31 -0.07 -0.76 -12.80
C LEU A 31 -0.91 -1.15 -11.56
N PRO A 32 -2.06 -0.52 -11.30
CA PRO A 32 -2.90 -0.87 -10.16
C PRO A 32 -3.45 -2.29 -10.34
N HIS A 33 -3.02 -3.21 -9.47
CA HIS A 33 -3.46 -4.62 -9.51
C HIS A 33 -4.66 -4.91 -8.60
N ILE A 34 -4.85 -4.10 -7.55
CA ILE A 34 -5.92 -4.31 -6.56
C ILE A 34 -7.20 -3.65 -7.07
N ARG A 35 -8.26 -4.45 -7.24
CA ARG A 35 -9.59 -3.98 -7.64
C ARG A 35 -10.26 -3.17 -6.55
N ARG A 36 -11.18 -2.28 -6.93
CA ARG A 36 -11.97 -1.49 -5.97
C ARG A 36 -13.14 -2.29 -5.41
N ILE A 37 -13.55 -1.93 -4.20
CA ILE A 37 -14.82 -2.39 -3.63
C ILE A 37 -15.96 -1.79 -4.47
N GLY A 38 -16.81 -2.64 -5.06
CA GLY A 38 -17.95 -2.23 -5.91
C GLY A 38 -17.74 -2.34 -7.42
N GLU A 39 -16.55 -2.75 -7.88
CA GLU A 39 -16.26 -2.98 -9.30
C GLU A 39 -16.79 -4.35 -9.73
N GLU A 40 -17.58 -4.41 -10.81
CA GLU A 40 -18.17 -5.68 -11.28
C GLU A 40 -17.09 -6.70 -11.64
N LYS A 41 -17.30 -7.95 -11.23
CA LYS A 41 -16.39 -9.06 -11.52
C LYS A 41 -16.43 -9.36 -13.01
N ILE A 42 -15.53 -8.76 -13.78
CA ILE A 42 -15.33 -9.17 -15.17
C ILE A 42 -14.72 -10.58 -15.13
N THR A 43 -15.55 -11.58 -15.38
CA THR A 43 -15.14 -12.99 -15.54
C THR A 43 -14.70 -13.16 -16.99
N ALA A 44 -13.55 -12.60 -17.34
CA ALA A 44 -12.97 -12.80 -18.65
C ALA A 44 -11.60 -13.45 -18.50
N GLY A 45 -11.54 -14.75 -18.84
CA GLY A 45 -10.34 -15.44 -19.29
C GLY A 45 -9.24 -15.67 -18.25
N ALA A 46 -8.95 -16.95 -18.01
CA ALA A 46 -7.90 -17.43 -17.12
C ALA A 46 -6.56 -16.67 -17.26
N LYS A 47 -6.16 -16.00 -16.18
CA LYS A 47 -4.75 -15.92 -15.80
C LYS A 47 -4.64 -16.31 -14.33
N THR A 48 -4.55 -17.62 -14.09
CA THR A 48 -4.12 -18.18 -12.80
C THR A 48 -2.62 -17.92 -12.66
N GLN A 49 -2.20 -16.65 -12.57
CA GLN A 49 -0.94 -16.37 -11.91
C GLN A 49 -1.16 -16.81 -10.45
N PRO A 50 -0.32 -17.70 -9.87
CA PRO A 50 -0.44 -18.03 -8.46
C PRO A 50 -0.39 -16.71 -7.69
N ALA A 51 -1.38 -16.47 -6.83
CA ALA A 51 -1.51 -15.21 -6.11
C ALA A 51 -0.23 -14.96 -5.30
N ARG A 52 0.72 -14.17 -5.83
CA ARG A 52 2.01 -13.85 -5.19
C ARG A 52 1.82 -12.94 -3.95
N ARG A 53 0.58 -12.75 -3.52
CA ARG A 53 0.15 -11.99 -2.34
C ARG A 53 0.88 -12.45 -1.08
N TRP A 54 1.14 -13.76 -0.94
CA TRP A 54 1.85 -14.33 0.22
C TRP A 54 3.26 -13.74 0.42
N VAL A 55 3.97 -13.38 -0.66
CA VAL A 55 5.32 -12.79 -0.56
C VAL A 55 5.24 -11.41 0.07
N VAL A 56 4.31 -10.59 -0.39
CA VAL A 56 4.09 -9.23 0.12
C VAL A 56 3.60 -9.29 1.57
N GLU A 57 2.61 -10.13 1.87
CA GLU A 57 2.07 -10.30 3.22
C GLU A 57 3.13 -10.78 4.21
N ARG A 58 3.96 -11.73 3.80
CA ARG A 58 5.09 -12.21 4.60
C ARG A 58 6.11 -11.11 4.88
N THR A 59 6.51 -10.34 3.87
CA THR A 59 7.44 -9.24 4.08
C THR A 59 6.84 -8.19 5.02
N ILE A 60 5.55 -7.88 4.89
CA ILE A 60 4.84 -6.99 5.81
C ILE A 60 4.82 -7.58 7.24
N ALA A 61 4.63 -8.89 7.39
CA ALA A 61 4.67 -9.55 8.69
C ALA A 61 6.07 -9.44 9.33
N TRP A 62 7.15 -9.61 8.56
CA TRP A 62 8.52 -9.42 9.04
C TRP A 62 8.79 -7.98 9.47
N ILE A 63 8.34 -7.01 8.69
CA ILE A 63 8.49 -5.58 9.00
C ILE A 63 7.70 -5.21 10.27
N LYS A 64 6.52 -5.79 10.48
CA LYS A 64 5.72 -5.61 11.71
C LYS A 64 6.39 -6.17 12.98
N GLY A 65 7.39 -7.03 12.84
CA GLY A 65 8.21 -7.50 13.96
C GLY A 65 9.05 -6.38 14.59
N PHE A 66 9.40 -5.33 13.85
CA PHE A 66 10.13 -4.20 14.38
C PHE A 66 9.21 -3.27 15.16
N ARG A 67 9.39 -3.21 16.49
CA ARG A 67 8.59 -2.39 17.42
C ARG A 67 8.50 -0.93 16.99
N ALA A 68 9.59 -0.37 16.48
CA ALA A 68 9.66 1.01 16.01
C ALA A 68 8.66 1.30 14.87
N ILE A 69 8.50 0.35 13.94
CA ILE A 69 7.63 0.46 12.76
C ILE A 69 6.18 0.12 13.13
N ARG A 70 5.97 -0.92 13.95
CA ARG A 70 4.64 -1.37 14.41
C ARG A 70 3.89 -0.28 15.19
N THR A 71 4.56 0.33 16.15
CA THR A 71 3.97 1.39 16.99
C THR A 71 3.99 2.74 16.27
N ARG A 72 4.67 2.85 15.12
CA ARG A 72 4.82 4.08 14.33
C ARG A 72 5.38 5.22 15.18
N TYR A 73 6.52 5.01 15.81
CA TYR A 73 7.15 6.02 16.67
C TYR A 73 7.58 7.29 15.90
N PHE A 74 7.72 7.22 14.58
CA PHE A 74 8.16 8.34 13.76
C PHE A 74 6.96 9.19 13.33
N GLY A 75 6.89 10.44 13.80
CA GLY A 75 5.85 11.40 13.42
C GLY A 75 5.97 11.92 11.98
N GLN A 76 7.18 11.93 11.41
CA GLN A 76 7.42 12.36 10.03
C GLN A 76 7.45 11.17 9.06
N ALA A 77 6.75 11.31 7.93
CA ALA A 77 6.65 10.27 6.90
C ALA A 77 8.02 9.87 6.31
N LYS A 78 8.94 10.84 6.14
CA LYS A 78 10.29 10.58 5.62
C LYS A 78 11.09 9.66 6.56
N ASN A 79 11.03 9.91 7.87
CA ASN A 79 11.74 9.10 8.87
C ASN A 79 11.15 7.70 8.96
N TYR A 80 9.82 7.60 8.85
CA TYR A 80 9.13 6.30 8.79
C TYR A 80 9.57 5.49 7.56
N LEU A 81 9.65 6.12 6.38
CA LEU A 81 10.11 5.48 5.15
C LEU A 81 11.57 4.99 5.26
N ALA A 82 12.46 5.82 5.81
CA ALA A 82 13.85 5.45 6.05
C ALA A 82 13.95 4.22 6.96
N MET A 83 13.11 4.14 8.00
CA MET A 83 13.11 2.99 8.92
C MET A 83 12.59 1.71 8.26
N ILE A 84 11.63 1.82 7.33
CA ILE A 84 11.20 0.68 6.51
C ILE A 84 12.36 0.18 5.66
N HIS A 85 13.11 1.07 5.00
CA HIS A 85 14.27 0.68 4.21
C HIS A 85 15.36 0.01 5.07
N LEU A 86 15.62 0.54 6.26
CA LEU A 86 16.56 -0.06 7.20
C LEU A 86 16.10 -1.47 7.64
N ALA A 87 14.82 -1.67 7.95
CA ALA A 87 14.28 -2.98 8.29
C ALA A 87 14.46 -3.99 7.15
N CYS A 88 14.22 -3.58 5.90
CA CYS A 88 14.48 -4.42 4.73
C CYS A 88 15.96 -4.80 4.62
N ALA A 89 16.88 -3.85 4.80
CA ALA A 89 18.33 -4.11 4.77
C ALA A 89 18.75 -5.11 5.87
N LEU A 90 18.23 -4.96 7.09
CA LEU A 90 18.51 -5.89 8.20
C LEU A 90 17.96 -7.30 7.97
N ILE A 91 16.77 -7.43 7.35
CA ILE A 91 16.24 -8.74 6.96
C ILE A 91 17.16 -9.42 5.95
N LEU A 92 17.67 -8.66 4.97
CA LEU A 92 18.59 -9.19 3.95
C LEU A 92 19.96 -9.55 4.54
N SER A 93 20.53 -8.72 5.42
CA SER A 93 21.83 -9.01 6.04
C SER A 93 21.79 -10.32 6.84
N ARG A 94 20.73 -10.52 7.64
CA ARG A 94 20.52 -11.76 8.39
C ARG A 94 20.37 -13.00 7.51
N LYS A 95 19.87 -12.83 6.29
CA LYS A 95 19.78 -13.92 5.32
C LYS A 95 21.12 -14.22 4.66
N LEU A 96 21.93 -13.20 4.41
CA LEU A 96 23.27 -13.36 3.84
C LEU A 96 24.24 -13.99 4.84
N GLU A 97 24.14 -13.64 6.13
CA GLU A 97 24.94 -14.26 7.20
C GLU A 97 24.57 -15.72 7.47
N ALA A 98 23.34 -16.13 7.12
CA ALA A 98 22.84 -17.49 7.33
C ALA A 98 22.97 -18.39 6.08
N ALA A 99 23.50 -17.85 4.98
CA ALA A 99 23.75 -18.57 3.72
C ALA A 99 25.22 -18.97 3.62
#